data_AF-A0ABD3Q293-F1
#
_entry.id   AF-A0ABD3Q293-F1
#
_cell.length_a   1.000
_cell.length_b   1.000
_cell.length_c   1.000
_cell.angle_alpha   90.00
_cell.angle_beta   90.00
_cell.angle_gamma   90.00
#
_symmetry.space_group_name_H-M   'P 1'
#
loop_
_entity.id
_entity.type
_entity.pdbx_description
1 polymer ?
#
loop_
_entity_poly.entity_id
_entity_poly.type
_entity_poly.pdbx_seq_one_letter_code
_entity_poly.pdbx_strand_id
1 'polypeptide(L)'
;MLIHDDVCKAKTYYVANNRSLKVLVRMAWGLRNEVDGSPLFDETAEPWKDLKQKEWKSDNRELGLEIRRRWEDYIKPTSTDPAISALGNDFTTQDADCSFIRAAMARCRLTLIGTAAGRAAEQSALQYNWTGPDPIVCLFHCIIDKPDIRSKFMLRLNSMTSEALENCNSFGSREISVWEDVAVEWNDTGYTVTTESFDRCIHPDLILSRDIPHSSVARLANATAEKCESKFNSTVLYLNRVIQNWEASGQDEGGHIEGRHEFGCLEGREDNALATMANFVPEQDVHFLYIWALIDKYQLLKTCMQVNVQEFAAGNGADGVHRLFDSGRFEARQTDDEDDGVLWRGSKQQRSGGVVQQQRLHDNEMKAQRKKDRLFQKRQSLEKTSLSRKDKRTYLCQLGEREESGVGKVEQVMRAQLLERCNGQSYGRN
;
A
#
# COMPACT_ATOMS: atom_id res chain seq x y z
N MET A 1 30.71 -46.41 -23.84
CA MET A 1 30.60 -45.03 -24.36
C MET A 1 29.35 -44.45 -23.69
N LEU A 2 29.52 -43.81 -22.53
CA LEU A 2 28.41 -43.26 -21.75
C LEU A 2 28.09 -41.87 -22.31
N ILE A 3 26.91 -41.72 -22.89
CA ILE A 3 26.35 -40.44 -23.30
C ILE A 3 26.06 -39.69 -22.00
N HIS A 4 26.88 -38.68 -21.68
CA HIS A 4 26.56 -37.74 -20.62
C HIS A 4 25.27 -37.03 -21.00
N ASP A 5 24.25 -37.10 -20.15
CA ASP A 5 23.13 -36.16 -20.19
C ASP A 5 23.72 -34.74 -20.07
N ASP A 6 23.77 -34.01 -21.18
CA ASP A 6 24.22 -32.63 -21.22
C ASP A 6 23.27 -31.78 -20.36
N VAL A 7 23.71 -31.48 -19.14
CA VAL A 7 23.01 -30.60 -18.21
C VAL A 7 22.94 -29.21 -18.83
N CYS A 8 21.76 -28.79 -19.29
CA CYS A 8 21.52 -27.43 -19.81
C CYS A 8 22.09 -26.36 -18.85
N LYS A 9 23.22 -25.77 -19.24
CA LYS A 9 24.00 -24.84 -18.43
C LYS A 9 23.27 -23.51 -18.27
N ALA A 10 22.57 -23.05 -19.31
CA ALA A 10 21.72 -21.87 -19.23
C ALA A 10 20.63 -22.02 -18.18
N LYS A 11 20.01 -23.21 -18.07
CA LYS A 11 19.00 -23.49 -17.03
C LYS A 11 19.62 -23.45 -15.64
N THR A 12 20.75 -24.11 -15.44
CA THR A 12 21.47 -24.10 -14.16
C THR A 12 21.89 -22.68 -13.77
N TYR A 13 22.41 -21.91 -14.71
CA TYR A 13 22.83 -20.53 -14.52
C TYR A 13 21.64 -19.61 -14.20
N TYR A 14 20.52 -19.76 -14.90
CA TYR A 14 19.29 -19.01 -14.63
C TYR A 14 18.75 -19.28 -13.22
N VAL A 15 18.73 -20.55 -12.80
CA VAL A 15 18.29 -20.95 -11.46
C VAL A 15 19.24 -20.41 -10.39
N ALA A 16 20.56 -20.53 -10.59
CA ALA A 16 21.57 -20.01 -9.66
C ALA A 16 21.48 -18.49 -9.48
N ASN A 17 20.99 -17.76 -10.47
CA ASN A 17 20.77 -16.31 -10.42
C ASN A 17 19.30 -15.95 -10.11
N ASN A 18 18.63 -16.75 -9.27
CA ASN A 18 17.29 -16.49 -8.76
C ASN A 18 16.24 -16.25 -9.86
N ARG A 19 16.42 -16.85 -11.04
CA ARG A 19 15.50 -16.69 -12.18
C ARG A 19 15.29 -15.23 -12.58
N SER A 20 16.31 -14.39 -12.38
CA SER A 20 16.25 -12.95 -12.63
C SER A 20 15.94 -12.63 -14.10
N LEU A 21 15.01 -11.69 -14.32
CA LEU A 21 14.66 -11.17 -15.65
C LEU A 21 15.89 -10.64 -16.38
N LYS A 22 16.71 -9.86 -15.67
CA LYS A 22 17.97 -9.29 -16.15
C LYS A 22 18.92 -10.37 -16.69
N VAL A 23 19.02 -11.50 -15.98
CA VAL A 23 19.86 -12.62 -16.40
C VAL A 23 19.28 -13.34 -17.62
N LEU A 24 17.96 -13.50 -17.69
CA LEU A 24 17.30 -14.12 -18.83
C LEU A 24 17.44 -13.28 -20.10
N VAL A 25 17.22 -11.96 -20.02
CA VAL A 25 17.38 -11.04 -21.15
C VAL A 25 18.82 -11.00 -21.62
N ARG A 26 19.78 -10.97 -20.70
CA ARG A 26 21.20 -11.06 -21.04
C ARG A 26 21.54 -12.35 -21.79
N MET A 27 21.03 -13.49 -21.34
CA MET A 27 21.22 -14.77 -22.03
C MET A 27 20.48 -14.85 -23.37
N ALA A 28 19.42 -14.06 -23.59
CA ALA A 28 18.72 -13.99 -24.86
C ALA A 28 19.41 -13.07 -25.88
N TRP A 29 20.36 -12.25 -25.44
CA TRP A 29 21.01 -11.25 -26.28
C TRP A 29 21.77 -11.90 -27.43
N GLY A 30 21.55 -11.39 -28.64
CA GLY A 30 22.18 -11.87 -29.87
C GLY A 30 21.66 -13.22 -30.39
N LEU A 31 20.77 -13.90 -29.67
CA LEU A 31 20.12 -15.12 -30.15
C LEU A 31 18.96 -14.80 -31.09
N ARG A 32 18.74 -15.68 -32.07
CA ARG A 32 17.63 -15.58 -33.01
C ARG A 32 16.56 -16.64 -32.79
N ASN A 33 15.34 -16.30 -33.18
CA ASN A 33 14.24 -17.23 -33.33
C ASN A 33 14.47 -18.12 -34.56
N GLU A 34 14.17 -19.41 -34.43
CA GLU A 34 14.40 -20.40 -35.50
C GLU A 34 13.40 -20.26 -36.67
N VAL A 35 12.21 -19.70 -36.40
CA VAL A 35 11.10 -19.67 -37.36
C VAL A 35 11.20 -18.49 -38.32
N ASP A 36 11.55 -17.31 -37.82
CA ASP A 36 11.51 -16.03 -38.55
C ASP A 36 12.87 -15.32 -38.61
N GLY A 37 13.90 -15.86 -37.94
CA GLY A 37 15.22 -15.25 -37.86
C GLY A 37 15.27 -13.93 -37.07
N SER A 38 14.16 -13.54 -36.45
CA SER A 38 14.05 -12.31 -35.67
C SER A 38 14.88 -12.43 -34.37
N PRO A 39 15.37 -11.31 -33.81
CA PRO A 39 16.08 -11.35 -32.54
C PRO A 39 15.14 -11.84 -31.42
N LEU A 40 15.62 -12.75 -30.58
CA LEU A 40 14.86 -13.30 -29.46
C LEU A 40 14.54 -12.23 -28.40
N PHE A 41 15.36 -11.17 -28.35
CA PHE A 41 15.17 -9.99 -27.52
C PHE A 41 15.37 -8.73 -28.37
N ASP A 42 14.39 -7.84 -28.32
CA ASP A 42 14.40 -6.53 -28.98
C ASP A 42 13.93 -5.48 -27.97
N GLU A 43 14.79 -4.51 -27.67
CA GLU A 43 14.51 -3.44 -26.72
C GLU A 43 13.33 -2.56 -27.14
N THR A 44 13.07 -2.48 -28.45
CA THR A 44 12.04 -1.60 -29.02
C THR A 44 10.66 -2.26 -29.11
N ALA A 45 10.61 -3.58 -28.95
CA ALA A 45 9.38 -4.36 -29.04
C ALA A 45 8.64 -4.48 -27.69
N GLU A 46 7.33 -4.69 -27.74
CA GLU A 46 6.56 -5.05 -26.54
C GLU A 46 6.90 -6.45 -26.04
N PRO A 47 7.05 -6.65 -24.71
CA PRO A 47 6.72 -5.73 -23.61
C PRO A 47 7.91 -4.87 -23.09
N TRP A 48 9.05 -4.90 -23.76
CA TRP A 48 10.33 -4.38 -23.23
C TRP A 48 10.41 -2.86 -23.24
N LYS A 49 9.84 -2.22 -24.27
CA LYS A 49 9.82 -0.76 -24.42
C LYS A 49 9.17 -0.02 -23.24
N ASP A 50 8.17 -0.64 -22.60
CA ASP A 50 7.36 -0.04 -21.52
C ASP A 50 7.88 -0.39 -20.12
N LEU A 51 8.88 -1.29 -20.03
CA LEU A 51 9.50 -1.69 -18.78
C LEU A 51 10.64 -0.75 -18.40
N LYS A 52 10.77 -0.47 -17.10
CA LYS A 52 11.87 0.36 -16.60
C LYS A 52 13.19 -0.34 -16.91
N GLN A 53 14.08 0.32 -17.65
CA GLN A 53 15.35 -0.27 -18.11
C GLN A 53 16.15 -0.93 -16.98
N LYS A 54 16.12 -0.37 -15.76
CA LYS A 54 16.80 -0.95 -14.58
C LYS A 54 16.40 -2.40 -14.25
N GLU A 55 15.23 -2.85 -14.69
CA GLU A 55 14.66 -4.17 -14.36
C GLU A 55 15.19 -5.28 -15.27
N TRP A 56 15.65 -4.94 -16.49
CA TRP A 56 16.07 -5.91 -17.49
C TRP A 56 17.43 -5.60 -18.15
N LYS A 57 17.84 -4.33 -18.19
CA LYS A 57 19.06 -3.90 -18.89
C LYS A 57 20.29 -4.30 -18.11
N SER A 58 21.15 -5.08 -18.74
CA SER A 58 22.47 -5.44 -18.20
C SER A 58 23.52 -4.39 -18.53
N ASP A 59 24.51 -4.26 -17.64
CA ASP A 59 25.69 -3.43 -17.92
C ASP A 59 26.71 -4.19 -18.80
N ASN A 60 27.69 -3.47 -19.33
CA ASN A 60 28.73 -4.06 -20.18
C ASN A 60 29.56 -5.13 -19.46
N ARG A 61 29.73 -5.02 -18.14
CA ARG A 61 30.48 -6.00 -17.34
C ARG A 61 29.72 -7.31 -17.27
N GLU A 62 28.42 -7.25 -17.02
CA GLU A 62 27.51 -8.38 -16.98
C GLU A 62 27.40 -9.08 -18.32
N LEU A 63 27.29 -8.31 -19.42
CA LEU A 63 27.34 -8.85 -20.79
C LEU A 63 28.67 -9.56 -21.07
N GLY A 64 29.79 -8.98 -20.62
CA GLY A 64 31.10 -9.62 -20.71
C GLY A 64 31.25 -10.92 -19.91
N LEU A 65 30.44 -11.13 -18.86
CA LEU A 65 30.36 -12.41 -18.15
C LEU A 65 29.56 -13.44 -18.92
N GLU A 66 28.48 -13.04 -19.59
CA GLU A 66 27.70 -13.94 -20.44
C GLU A 66 28.49 -14.40 -21.67
N ILE A 67 29.27 -13.49 -22.27
CA ILE A 67 30.23 -13.84 -23.33
C ILE A 67 31.19 -14.89 -22.80
N ARG A 68 31.85 -14.66 -21.68
CA ARG A 68 32.74 -15.67 -21.08
C ARG A 68 32.04 -17.00 -20.82
N ARG A 69 30.80 -16.99 -20.32
CA ARG A 69 30.02 -18.21 -20.10
C ARG A 69 29.78 -19.00 -21.38
N ARG A 70 29.39 -18.33 -22.48
CA ARG A 70 29.18 -18.96 -23.79
C ARG A 70 30.49 -19.43 -24.43
N TRP A 71 31.57 -18.68 -24.20
CA TRP A 71 32.89 -18.93 -24.78
C TRP A 71 33.77 -19.90 -23.98
N GLU A 72 33.51 -20.17 -22.70
CA GLU A 72 34.22 -21.24 -21.97
C GLU A 72 33.98 -22.62 -22.60
N ASP A 73 32.96 -22.75 -23.46
CA ASP A 73 32.64 -23.95 -24.24
C ASP A 73 33.24 -23.98 -25.66
N TYR A 74 33.82 -22.88 -26.17
CA TYR A 74 34.42 -22.79 -27.52
C TYR A 74 35.80 -22.11 -27.51
N ILE A 75 36.74 -22.61 -28.31
CA ILE A 75 38.15 -22.13 -28.37
C ILE A 75 38.19 -20.59 -28.47
N LYS A 76 38.95 -19.94 -27.57
CA LYS A 76 39.08 -18.48 -27.41
C LYS A 76 39.16 -17.72 -28.75
N PRO A 77 38.45 -16.59 -28.90
CA PRO A 77 38.67 -15.69 -30.02
C PRO A 77 39.88 -14.80 -29.73
N THR A 78 40.67 -14.55 -30.76
CA THR A 78 41.82 -13.64 -30.77
C THR A 78 41.45 -12.17 -31.02
N SER A 79 40.16 -11.80 -31.05
CA SER A 79 39.70 -10.46 -31.47
C SER A 79 39.27 -9.56 -30.31
N THR A 80 39.72 -8.30 -30.36
CA THR A 80 39.38 -7.16 -29.49
C THR A 80 38.07 -6.45 -29.90
N ASP A 81 37.04 -7.20 -30.30
CA ASP A 81 35.76 -6.62 -30.71
C ASP A 81 34.84 -6.26 -29.53
N PRO A 82 33.98 -5.23 -29.67
CA PRO A 82 33.03 -4.84 -28.63
C PRO A 82 32.07 -6.00 -28.28
N ALA A 83 31.88 -6.22 -26.99
CA ALA A 83 31.11 -7.33 -26.39
C ALA A 83 29.78 -7.69 -27.12
N ILE A 84 29.07 -6.69 -27.62
CA ILE A 84 27.75 -6.86 -28.26
C ILE A 84 27.85 -7.58 -29.61
N SER A 85 28.88 -7.31 -30.44
CA SER A 85 29.03 -7.97 -31.74
C SER A 85 29.42 -9.45 -31.57
N ALA A 86 30.16 -9.77 -30.51
CA ALA A 86 30.55 -11.15 -30.19
C ALA A 86 29.38 -12.06 -29.74
N LEU A 87 28.27 -11.47 -29.26
CA LEU A 87 27.05 -12.22 -28.87
C LEU A 87 26.11 -12.51 -30.05
N GLY A 88 26.28 -11.82 -31.19
CA GLY A 88 25.38 -11.92 -32.35
C GLY A 88 25.55 -13.16 -33.22
N ASN A 89 26.48 -14.05 -32.88
CA ASN A 89 26.70 -15.31 -33.58
C ASN A 89 26.06 -16.47 -32.79
N ASP A 90 24.99 -17.04 -33.34
CA ASP A 90 24.25 -18.19 -32.79
C ASP A 90 25.16 -19.41 -32.53
N PHE A 91 26.34 -19.48 -33.18
CA PHE A 91 27.33 -20.56 -33.06
C PHE A 91 28.07 -20.66 -31.71
N THR A 92 27.78 -19.78 -30.75
CA THR A 92 28.45 -19.74 -29.44
C THR A 92 27.65 -20.39 -28.31
N THR A 93 26.45 -20.93 -28.60
CA THR A 93 25.53 -21.48 -27.59
C THR A 93 25.04 -22.85 -28.01
N GLN A 94 25.10 -23.85 -27.12
CA GLN A 94 24.62 -25.21 -27.40
C GLN A 94 23.10 -25.24 -27.64
N ASP A 95 22.62 -26.17 -28.48
CA ASP A 95 21.20 -26.29 -28.87
C ASP A 95 20.23 -26.44 -27.68
N ALA A 96 20.65 -27.18 -26.65
CA ALA A 96 19.87 -27.37 -25.42
C ALA A 96 19.70 -26.05 -24.63
N ASP A 97 20.75 -25.22 -24.59
CA ASP A 97 20.72 -23.89 -23.96
C ASP A 97 19.83 -22.93 -24.76
N CYS A 98 19.98 -22.90 -26.09
CA CYS A 98 19.14 -22.11 -27.00
C CYS A 98 17.65 -22.46 -26.83
N SER A 99 17.31 -23.75 -26.82
CA SER A 99 15.95 -24.25 -26.63
C SER A 99 15.35 -23.80 -25.29
N PHE A 100 16.13 -23.89 -24.21
CA PHE A 100 15.71 -23.43 -22.89
C PHE A 100 15.46 -21.91 -22.86
N ILE A 101 16.40 -21.12 -23.39
CA ILE A 101 16.33 -19.65 -23.35
C ILE A 101 15.11 -19.17 -24.15
N ARG A 102 14.84 -19.75 -25.33
CA ARG A 102 13.65 -19.43 -26.14
C ARG A 102 12.35 -19.71 -25.37
N ALA A 103 12.23 -20.91 -24.79
CA ALA A 103 11.04 -21.27 -24.01
C ALA A 103 10.85 -20.39 -22.77
N ALA A 104 11.95 -20.00 -22.10
CA ALA A 104 11.91 -19.12 -20.94
C ALA A 104 11.52 -17.68 -21.32
N MET A 105 12.05 -17.15 -22.42
CA MET A 105 11.70 -15.83 -22.95
C MET A 105 10.23 -15.76 -23.37
N ALA A 106 9.71 -16.79 -24.05
CA ALA A 106 8.30 -16.87 -24.43
C ALA A 106 7.36 -16.83 -23.21
N ARG A 107 7.64 -17.63 -22.18
CA ARG A 107 6.87 -17.60 -20.92
C ARG A 107 6.95 -16.24 -20.22
N CYS A 108 8.13 -15.64 -20.18
CA CYS A 108 8.32 -14.34 -19.57
C CYS A 108 7.49 -13.26 -20.28
N ARG A 109 7.52 -13.26 -21.61
CA ARG A 109 6.75 -12.33 -22.44
C ARG A 109 5.24 -12.41 -22.16
N LEU A 110 4.68 -13.62 -22.10
CA LEU A 110 3.26 -13.83 -21.78
C LEU A 110 2.89 -13.27 -20.40
N THR A 111 3.70 -13.52 -19.38
CA THR A 111 3.47 -13.00 -18.01
C THR A 111 3.51 -11.47 -17.97
N LEU A 112 4.48 -10.86 -18.64
CA LEU A 112 4.63 -9.41 -18.66
C LEU A 112 3.46 -8.72 -19.38
N ILE A 113 3.00 -9.27 -20.51
CA ILE A 113 1.81 -8.78 -21.21
C ILE A 113 0.56 -8.90 -20.34
N GLY A 114 0.36 -10.06 -19.68
CA GLY A 114 -0.80 -10.26 -18.79
C GLY A 114 -0.82 -9.28 -17.61
N THR A 115 0.33 -8.98 -17.01
CA THR A 115 0.42 -8.00 -15.90
C THR A 115 0.26 -6.55 -16.37
N ALA A 116 0.62 -6.22 -17.61
CA ALA A 116 0.36 -4.90 -18.19
C ALA A 116 -1.13 -4.70 -18.45
N ALA A 117 -1.81 -5.71 -19.02
CA ALA A 117 -3.26 -5.69 -19.22
C ALA A 117 -4.04 -5.52 -17.91
N GLY A 118 -3.62 -6.22 -16.84
CA GLY A 118 -4.22 -6.06 -15.51
C GLY A 118 -4.07 -4.64 -14.93
N ARG A 119 -2.89 -4.02 -15.10
CA ARG A 119 -2.65 -2.63 -14.66
C ARG A 119 -3.46 -1.61 -15.44
N ALA A 120 -3.64 -1.81 -16.75
CA ALA A 120 -4.47 -0.94 -17.57
C ALA A 120 -5.95 -1.00 -17.14
N ALA A 121 -6.46 -2.20 -16.86
CA ALA A 121 -7.83 -2.39 -16.36
C ALA A 121 -8.06 -1.71 -14.99
N GLU A 122 -7.09 -1.82 -14.07
CA GLU A 122 -7.15 -1.15 -12.76
C GLU A 122 -7.11 0.38 -12.88
N GLN A 123 -6.30 0.92 -13.80
CA GLN A 123 -6.26 2.36 -14.08
C GLN A 123 -7.56 2.89 -14.69
N SER A 124 -8.18 2.14 -15.61
CA SER A 124 -9.49 2.50 -16.14
C SER A 124 -10.59 2.46 -15.06
N ALA A 125 -10.52 1.54 -14.10
CA ALA A 125 -11.45 1.50 -12.98
C ALA A 125 -11.31 2.71 -12.03
N LEU A 126 -10.09 3.25 -11.87
CA LEU A 126 -9.83 4.45 -11.07
C LEU A 126 -10.35 5.74 -11.72
N GLN A 127 -10.39 5.80 -13.06
CA GLN A 127 -10.87 6.96 -13.81
C GLN A 127 -12.35 7.27 -13.57
N TYR A 128 -13.13 6.26 -13.16
CA TYR A 128 -14.57 6.37 -12.88
C TYR A 128 -14.89 6.21 -11.38
N ASN A 129 -13.90 6.28 -10.49
CA ASN A 129 -14.14 6.11 -9.05
C ASN A 129 -14.83 7.35 -8.46
N TRP A 130 -15.57 7.18 -7.36
CA TRP A 130 -16.21 8.29 -6.64
C TRP A 130 -15.15 9.14 -5.95
N THR A 131 -14.67 10.15 -6.67
CA THR A 131 -13.68 11.13 -6.25
C THR A 131 -14.26 12.53 -6.30
N GLY A 132 -13.97 13.34 -5.30
CA GLY A 132 -14.48 14.72 -5.17
C GLY A 132 -15.69 14.83 -4.24
N PRO A 133 -16.15 16.07 -3.99
CA PRO A 133 -17.17 16.35 -2.97
C PRO A 133 -18.55 15.84 -3.38
N ASP A 134 -18.98 16.13 -4.61
CA ASP A 134 -20.34 15.87 -5.11
C ASP A 134 -20.83 14.42 -4.91
N PRO A 135 -20.09 13.35 -5.31
CA PRO A 135 -20.58 11.99 -5.13
C PRO A 135 -20.76 11.60 -3.66
N ILE A 136 -19.94 12.16 -2.75
CA ILE A 136 -20.03 11.88 -1.32
C ILE A 136 -21.19 12.66 -0.72
N VAL A 137 -21.35 13.94 -1.07
CA VAL A 137 -22.51 14.74 -0.64
C VAL A 137 -23.82 14.09 -1.10
N CYS A 138 -23.92 13.69 -2.38
CA CYS A 138 -25.08 12.99 -2.90
C CYS A 138 -25.39 11.70 -2.13
N LEU A 139 -24.37 10.92 -1.76
CA LEU A 139 -24.55 9.70 -0.98
C LEU A 139 -25.23 9.96 0.37
N PHE A 140 -24.81 11.00 1.10
CA PHE A 140 -25.42 11.34 2.39
C PHE A 140 -26.83 11.91 2.23
N HIS A 141 -27.07 12.70 1.18
CA HIS A 141 -28.42 13.20 0.89
C HIS A 141 -29.42 12.10 0.49
N CYS A 142 -28.98 11.05 -0.22
CA CYS A 142 -29.84 9.89 -0.49
C CYS A 142 -30.36 9.24 0.81
N ILE A 143 -29.57 9.29 1.88
CA ILE A 143 -29.97 8.79 3.20
C ILE A 143 -30.90 9.76 3.92
N ILE A 144 -30.68 11.07 3.76
CA ILE A 144 -31.28 12.11 4.62
C ILE A 144 -32.57 12.70 4.04
N ASP A 145 -32.58 12.97 2.74
CA ASP A 145 -33.68 13.65 2.07
C ASP A 145 -34.92 12.76 1.96
N LYS A 146 -34.70 11.44 1.93
CA LYS A 146 -35.76 10.43 1.79
C LYS A 146 -36.13 9.87 3.17
N PRO A 147 -37.31 10.19 3.72
CA PRO A 147 -37.69 9.80 5.07
C PRO A 147 -37.74 8.28 5.26
N ASP A 148 -38.12 7.53 4.22
CA ASP A 148 -38.17 6.06 4.25
C ASP A 148 -36.77 5.47 4.39
N ILE A 149 -35.82 5.92 3.56
CA ILE A 149 -34.42 5.50 3.61
C ILE A 149 -33.80 5.91 4.95
N ARG A 150 -34.06 7.14 5.42
CA ARG A 150 -33.56 7.63 6.71
C ARG A 150 -34.06 6.76 7.87
N SER A 151 -35.34 6.43 7.90
CA SER A 151 -35.93 5.60 8.96
C SER A 151 -35.32 4.20 8.95
N LYS A 152 -35.19 3.60 7.77
CA LYS A 152 -34.53 2.31 7.58
C LYS A 152 -33.06 2.34 7.98
N PHE A 153 -32.37 3.43 7.66
CA PHE A 153 -30.98 3.67 8.04
C PHE A 153 -30.81 3.72 9.56
N MET A 154 -31.72 4.39 10.28
CA MET A 154 -31.67 4.47 11.75
C MET A 154 -31.90 3.10 12.40
N LEU A 155 -32.76 2.27 11.82
CA LEU A 155 -33.08 0.93 12.33
C LEU A 155 -32.09 -0.16 11.90
N ARG A 156 -31.16 0.14 10.98
CA ARG A 156 -30.29 -0.87 10.33
C ARG A 156 -29.41 -1.67 11.28
N LEU A 157 -29.09 -1.11 12.45
CA LEU A 157 -28.25 -1.74 13.48
C LEU A 157 -29.08 -2.44 14.57
N ASN A 158 -30.40 -2.37 14.50
CA ASN A 158 -31.26 -3.07 15.44
C ASN A 158 -31.21 -4.58 15.16
N SER A 159 -31.25 -5.37 16.23
CA SER A 159 -31.29 -6.82 16.12
C SER A 159 -32.52 -7.25 15.33
N MET A 160 -32.30 -8.06 14.29
CA MET A 160 -33.37 -8.68 13.52
C MET A 160 -34.20 -9.61 14.41
N THR A 161 -35.49 -9.72 14.13
CA THR A 161 -36.34 -10.76 14.75
C THR A 161 -35.92 -12.14 14.25
N SER A 162 -36.20 -13.20 15.03
CA SER A 162 -35.89 -14.59 14.65
C SER A 162 -36.50 -14.96 13.30
N GLU A 163 -37.72 -14.50 13.03
CA GLU A 163 -38.43 -14.72 11.76
C GLU A 163 -37.77 -14.02 10.58
N ALA A 164 -37.19 -12.82 10.79
CA ALA A 164 -36.42 -12.13 9.76
C ALA A 164 -35.12 -12.88 9.44
N LEU A 165 -34.43 -13.40 10.46
CA LEU A 165 -33.20 -14.20 10.31
C LEU A 165 -33.44 -15.49 9.54
N GLU A 166 -34.53 -16.20 9.83
CA GLU A 166 -34.91 -17.44 9.15
C GLU A 166 -35.25 -17.20 7.67
N ASN A 167 -35.72 -16.00 7.33
CA ASN A 167 -36.11 -15.62 5.97
C ASN A 167 -35.05 -14.82 5.19
N CYS A 168 -33.87 -14.55 5.77
CA CYS A 168 -32.82 -13.74 5.13
C CYS A 168 -32.32 -14.30 3.79
N ASN A 169 -32.40 -15.63 3.60
CA ASN A 169 -31.89 -16.31 2.41
C ASN A 169 -32.97 -16.74 1.42
N SER A 170 -34.25 -16.50 1.71
CA SER A 170 -35.34 -16.88 0.81
C SER A 170 -35.53 -15.83 -0.28
N PHE A 171 -35.37 -16.26 -1.53
CA PHE A 171 -35.54 -15.42 -2.71
C PHE A 171 -37.01 -14.95 -2.82
N GLY A 172 -37.28 -13.70 -2.44
CA GLY A 172 -38.62 -13.11 -2.43
C GLY A 172 -39.14 -12.65 -1.06
N SER A 173 -38.45 -13.01 0.04
CA SER A 173 -38.80 -12.57 1.40
C SER A 173 -37.69 -11.78 2.10
N ARG A 174 -36.50 -11.65 1.49
CA ARG A 174 -35.44 -10.79 2.05
C ARG A 174 -35.89 -9.32 1.98
N GLU A 175 -35.80 -8.63 3.11
CA GLU A 175 -35.97 -7.19 3.11
C GLU A 175 -34.85 -6.56 2.27
N ILE A 176 -35.23 -5.59 1.42
CA ILE A 176 -34.26 -4.80 0.65
C ILE A 176 -33.33 -4.12 1.64
N SER A 177 -32.03 -4.04 1.37
CA SER A 177 -31.08 -3.32 2.24
C SER A 177 -31.25 -1.82 2.09
N VAL A 178 -30.95 -1.05 3.15
CA VAL A 178 -30.88 0.43 3.05
C VAL A 178 -29.91 0.88 1.95
N TRP A 179 -28.84 0.12 1.74
CA TRP A 179 -27.84 0.43 0.72
C TRP A 179 -28.32 0.14 -0.71
N GLU A 180 -29.25 -0.79 -0.86
CA GLU A 180 -29.91 -1.04 -2.14
C GLU A 180 -30.84 0.14 -2.49
N ASP A 181 -31.62 0.65 -1.53
CA ASP A 181 -32.45 1.85 -1.74
C ASP A 181 -31.61 3.09 -2.06
N VAL A 182 -30.52 3.31 -1.31
CA VAL A 182 -29.58 4.41 -1.56
C VAL A 182 -28.95 4.30 -2.95
N ALA A 183 -28.59 3.09 -3.40
CA ALA A 183 -28.02 2.90 -4.73
C ALA A 183 -29.03 3.18 -5.85
N VAL A 184 -30.32 2.88 -5.64
CA VAL A 184 -31.39 3.23 -6.60
C VAL A 184 -31.52 4.74 -6.72
N GLU A 185 -31.62 5.45 -5.59
CA GLU A 185 -31.76 6.92 -5.58
C GLU A 185 -30.52 7.63 -6.13
N TRP A 186 -29.31 7.17 -5.78
CA TRP A 186 -28.08 7.80 -6.27
C TRP A 186 -27.95 7.71 -7.79
N ASN A 187 -28.43 6.61 -8.39
CA ASN A 187 -28.43 6.41 -9.85
C ASN A 187 -29.65 7.05 -10.55
N ASP A 188 -30.59 7.66 -9.80
CA ASP A 188 -31.77 8.28 -10.40
C ASP A 188 -31.39 9.58 -11.13
N THR A 189 -31.60 9.58 -12.44
CA THR A 189 -31.36 10.74 -13.30
C THR A 189 -32.24 11.95 -12.97
N GLY A 190 -33.39 11.74 -12.35
CA GLY A 190 -34.31 12.80 -11.92
C GLY A 190 -33.96 13.39 -10.55
N TYR A 191 -33.11 12.73 -9.78
CA TYR A 191 -32.74 13.17 -8.44
C TYR A 191 -31.71 14.31 -8.52
N THR A 192 -32.04 15.43 -7.88
CA THR A 192 -31.16 16.59 -7.72
C THR A 192 -31.05 16.88 -6.23
N VAL A 193 -29.81 16.90 -5.75
CA VAL A 193 -29.50 17.11 -4.35
C VAL A 193 -29.32 18.61 -4.10
N THR A 194 -30.03 19.16 -3.14
CA THR A 194 -29.84 20.55 -2.72
C THR A 194 -29.11 20.57 -1.39
N THR A 195 -27.90 21.12 -1.36
CA THR A 195 -27.15 21.24 -0.10
C THR A 195 -27.82 22.26 0.81
N GLU A 196 -27.76 22.02 2.12
CA GLU A 196 -28.29 22.95 3.10
C GLU A 196 -27.29 24.07 3.41
N SER A 197 -27.80 25.26 3.72
CA SER A 197 -27.00 26.35 4.28
C SER A 197 -26.86 26.18 5.79
N PHE A 198 -25.63 26.26 6.28
CA PHE A 198 -25.33 26.31 7.71
C PHE A 198 -24.87 27.73 8.08
N ASP A 199 -25.66 28.41 8.91
CA ASP A 199 -25.43 29.80 9.34
C ASP A 199 -24.37 29.93 10.46
N ARG A 200 -23.86 28.80 10.97
CA ARG A 200 -22.86 28.78 12.04
C ARG A 200 -21.46 29.02 11.48
N CYS A 201 -20.57 29.55 12.32
CA CYS A 201 -19.16 29.87 12.00
C CYS A 201 -18.26 28.65 11.69
N ILE A 202 -18.75 27.60 11.02
CA ILE A 202 -18.01 26.37 10.71
C ILE A 202 -17.05 26.61 9.52
N HIS A 203 -17.57 27.12 8.40
CA HIS A 203 -16.75 27.47 7.23
C HIS A 203 -17.55 28.38 6.27
N PRO A 204 -16.94 29.42 5.65
CA PRO A 204 -17.64 30.35 4.74
C PRO A 204 -18.36 29.67 3.58
N ASP A 205 -17.76 28.63 3.00
CA ASP A 205 -18.35 27.90 1.86
C ASP A 205 -19.63 27.13 2.20
N LEU A 206 -19.98 26.98 3.49
CA LEU A 206 -21.18 26.27 3.94
C LEU A 206 -22.38 27.19 4.16
N ILE A 207 -22.20 28.51 3.97
CA ILE A 207 -23.25 29.52 4.17
C ILE A 207 -24.28 29.48 3.02
N LEU A 208 -23.88 29.00 1.83
CA LEU A 208 -24.73 28.99 0.65
C LEU A 208 -25.20 27.58 0.28
N SER A 209 -26.51 27.45 0.06
CA SER A 209 -27.11 26.26 -0.56
C SER A 209 -26.69 26.16 -2.04
N ARG A 210 -26.46 24.93 -2.50
CA ARG A 210 -26.05 24.61 -3.87
C ARG A 210 -26.75 23.36 -4.36
N ASP A 211 -27.25 23.41 -5.59
CA ASP A 211 -27.80 22.24 -6.26
C ASP A 211 -26.71 21.40 -6.93
N ILE A 212 -26.79 20.09 -6.73
CA ILE A 212 -25.94 19.06 -7.31
C ILE A 212 -26.83 18.18 -8.18
N PRO A 213 -26.94 18.48 -9.49
CA PRO A 213 -27.70 17.64 -10.41
C PRO A 213 -27.01 16.31 -10.65
N HIS A 214 -27.76 15.27 -11.02
CA HIS A 214 -27.21 13.96 -11.37
C HIS A 214 -26.11 14.04 -12.45
N SER A 215 -26.18 15.01 -13.37
CA SER A 215 -25.15 15.23 -14.39
C SER A 215 -23.74 15.46 -13.83
N SER A 216 -23.61 15.97 -12.61
CA SER A 216 -22.33 16.16 -11.92
C SER A 216 -21.66 14.84 -11.53
N VAL A 217 -22.47 13.80 -11.26
CA VAL A 217 -22.01 12.46 -10.85
C VAL A 217 -22.18 11.40 -11.94
N ALA A 218 -22.91 11.70 -13.01
CA ALA A 218 -23.22 10.77 -14.11
C ALA A 218 -22.00 10.21 -14.84
N ARG A 219 -20.88 10.94 -14.82
CA ARG A 219 -19.61 10.49 -15.41
C ARG A 219 -18.86 9.47 -14.55
N LEU A 220 -19.29 9.25 -13.31
CA LEU A 220 -18.66 8.32 -12.37
C LEU A 220 -19.31 6.95 -12.50
N ALA A 221 -18.65 5.92 -12.00
CA ALA A 221 -19.21 4.57 -12.00
C ALA A 221 -20.47 4.52 -11.11
N ASN A 222 -21.52 3.87 -11.62
CA ASN A 222 -22.81 3.70 -10.96
C ASN A 222 -22.69 3.25 -9.50
N ALA A 223 -23.68 3.63 -8.70
CA ALA A 223 -23.84 3.14 -7.34
C ALA A 223 -24.23 1.66 -7.35
N THR A 224 -23.54 0.87 -6.53
CA THR A 224 -23.98 -0.44 -6.08
C THR A 224 -24.12 -0.39 -4.56
N ALA A 225 -24.95 -1.25 -3.97
CA ALA A 225 -25.13 -1.29 -2.52
C ALA A 225 -23.79 -1.40 -1.76
N GLU A 226 -22.91 -2.31 -2.19
CA GLU A 226 -21.57 -2.49 -1.63
C GLU A 226 -20.70 -1.23 -1.72
N LYS A 227 -20.81 -0.50 -2.84
CA LYS A 227 -20.03 0.72 -3.06
C LYS A 227 -20.54 1.87 -2.19
N CYS A 228 -21.86 2.02 -2.07
CA CYS A 228 -22.50 2.98 -1.17
C CYS A 228 -22.05 2.74 0.27
N GLU A 229 -22.16 1.49 0.75
CA GLU A 229 -21.76 1.10 2.09
C GLU A 229 -20.26 1.32 2.34
N SER A 230 -19.40 0.86 1.41
CA SER A 230 -17.95 1.03 1.52
C SER A 230 -17.52 2.49 1.57
N LYS A 231 -18.12 3.34 0.72
CA LYS A 231 -17.84 4.78 0.69
C LYS A 231 -18.36 5.49 1.94
N PHE A 232 -19.58 5.15 2.37
CA PHE A 232 -20.16 5.66 3.61
C PHE A 232 -19.24 5.36 4.81
N ASN A 233 -18.87 4.09 4.99
CA ASN A 233 -18.01 3.66 6.10
C ASN A 233 -16.64 4.34 6.06
N SER A 234 -16.06 4.49 4.87
CA SER A 234 -14.79 5.20 4.71
C SER A 234 -14.89 6.68 5.12
N THR A 235 -15.96 7.37 4.73
CA THR A 235 -16.23 8.76 5.11
C THR A 235 -16.46 8.89 6.61
N VAL A 236 -17.27 8.03 7.20
CA VAL A 236 -17.54 8.03 8.64
C VAL A 236 -16.29 7.75 9.47
N LEU A 237 -15.43 6.82 9.04
CA LEU A 237 -14.15 6.56 9.72
C LEU A 237 -13.21 7.76 9.65
N TYR A 238 -13.19 8.49 8.53
CA TYR A 238 -12.43 9.73 8.41
C TYR A 238 -12.98 10.80 9.37
N LEU A 239 -14.29 11.02 9.36
CA LEU A 239 -14.97 11.98 10.24
C LEU A 239 -14.72 11.67 11.71
N ASN A 240 -14.85 10.41 12.14
CA ASN A 240 -14.55 10.01 13.51
C ASN A 240 -13.16 10.46 13.98
N ARG A 241 -12.15 10.40 13.12
CA ARG A 241 -10.78 10.84 13.44
C ARG A 241 -10.66 12.36 13.51
N VAL A 242 -11.29 13.06 12.56
CA VAL A 242 -11.33 14.53 12.56
C VAL A 242 -11.97 15.03 13.85
N ILE A 243 -13.12 14.45 14.22
CA ILE A 243 -13.85 14.78 15.44
C ILE A 243 -13.02 14.46 16.68
N GLN A 244 -12.42 13.26 16.76
CA GLN A 244 -11.54 12.90 17.86
C GLN A 244 -10.39 13.89 18.06
N ASN A 245 -9.73 14.29 16.97
CA ASN A 245 -8.63 15.25 17.05
C ASN A 245 -9.11 16.65 17.46
N TRP A 246 -10.27 17.07 16.97
CA TRP A 246 -10.87 18.35 17.33
C TRP A 246 -11.28 18.37 18.82
N GLU A 247 -11.96 17.34 19.32
CA GLU A 247 -12.30 17.21 20.74
C GLU A 247 -11.05 17.15 21.62
N ALA A 248 -10.00 16.42 21.21
CA ALA A 248 -8.74 16.32 21.94
C ALA A 248 -7.92 17.61 21.96
N SER A 249 -8.19 18.55 21.05
CA SER A 249 -7.49 19.83 20.99
C SER A 249 -7.87 20.80 22.11
N GLY A 250 -8.96 20.50 22.83
CA GLY A 250 -9.50 21.39 23.85
C GLY A 250 -10.25 22.61 23.30
N GLN A 251 -10.40 22.73 21.96
CA GLN A 251 -11.26 23.72 21.29
C GLN A 251 -10.95 25.19 21.65
N ASP A 252 -9.69 25.45 22.01
CA ASP A 252 -9.15 26.77 22.35
C ASP A 252 -9.94 27.49 23.47
N GLU A 253 -10.02 28.83 23.46
CA GLU A 253 -10.74 29.64 24.46
C GLU A 253 -12.26 29.35 24.55
N GLY A 254 -12.84 28.59 23.61
CA GLY A 254 -14.27 28.24 23.58
C GLY A 254 -14.62 26.84 24.08
N GLY A 255 -13.63 26.06 24.54
CA GLY A 255 -13.84 24.67 25.01
C GLY A 255 -14.31 24.53 26.46
N HIS A 256 -14.43 25.63 27.21
CA HIS A 256 -14.78 25.63 28.64
C HIS A 256 -16.25 25.94 28.86
N ILE A 257 -17.14 25.02 28.51
CA ILE A 257 -18.55 25.07 28.93
C ILE A 257 -18.72 24.08 30.09
N GLU A 258 -19.36 24.54 31.18
CA GLU A 258 -19.81 23.67 32.28
C GLU A 258 -20.88 22.70 31.76
N GLY A 259 -20.44 21.59 31.17
CA GLY A 259 -21.30 20.58 30.57
C GLY A 259 -20.51 19.68 29.65
N ARG A 260 -20.53 18.37 29.89
CA ARG A 260 -19.87 17.40 29.00
C ARG A 260 -20.74 17.28 27.74
N HIS A 261 -20.34 17.92 26.64
CA HIS A 261 -21.02 17.76 25.36
C HIS A 261 -20.92 16.30 24.87
N GLU A 262 -21.96 15.82 24.17
CA GLU A 262 -21.87 14.54 23.46
C GLU A 262 -20.78 14.64 22.38
N PHE A 263 -20.01 13.56 22.21
CA PHE A 263 -18.91 13.48 21.24
C PHE A 263 -19.38 13.88 19.83
N GLY A 264 -18.71 14.87 19.22
CA GLY A 264 -19.00 15.32 17.87
C GLY A 264 -20.26 16.16 17.71
N CYS A 265 -20.99 16.43 18.79
CA CYS A 265 -22.16 17.30 18.77
C CYS A 265 -21.75 18.76 18.58
N LEU A 266 -22.36 19.43 17.59
CA LEU A 266 -22.13 20.85 17.30
C LEU A 266 -23.15 21.72 18.04
N GLU A 267 -24.31 21.18 18.41
CA GLU A 267 -25.33 21.90 19.17
C GLU A 267 -24.81 22.31 20.56
N GLY A 268 -25.00 23.60 20.90
CA GLY A 268 -24.55 24.18 22.16
C GLY A 268 -23.06 24.51 22.25
N ARG A 269 -22.27 24.26 21.19
CA ARG A 269 -20.86 24.71 21.12
C ARG A 269 -20.77 26.20 20.80
N GLU A 270 -19.76 26.87 21.35
CA GLU A 270 -19.49 28.28 21.02
C GLU A 270 -18.99 28.45 19.58
N ASP A 271 -19.29 29.58 18.96
CA ASP A 271 -18.89 29.88 17.58
C ASP A 271 -17.36 29.87 17.41
N ASN A 272 -16.62 30.30 18.42
CA ASN A 272 -15.15 30.25 18.43
C ASN A 272 -14.64 28.81 18.34
N ALA A 273 -15.26 27.89 19.09
CA ALA A 273 -14.92 26.46 19.03
C ALA A 273 -15.25 25.86 17.66
N LEU A 274 -16.41 26.22 17.08
CA LEU A 274 -16.82 25.75 15.76
C LEU A 274 -15.89 26.24 14.63
N ALA A 275 -15.39 27.48 14.73
CA ALA A 275 -14.45 28.04 13.76
C ALA A 275 -13.13 27.25 13.70
N THR A 276 -12.72 26.60 14.78
CA THR A 276 -11.51 25.78 14.79
C THR A 276 -11.65 24.45 14.04
N MET A 277 -12.87 23.99 13.74
CA MET A 277 -13.11 22.72 13.03
C MET A 277 -12.41 22.67 11.67
N ALA A 278 -12.39 23.80 10.96
CA ALA A 278 -11.72 23.93 9.67
C ALA A 278 -10.21 23.62 9.73
N ASN A 279 -9.56 23.81 10.90
CA ASN A 279 -8.14 23.50 11.06
C ASN A 279 -7.83 21.99 11.01
N PHE A 280 -8.85 21.14 11.19
CA PHE A 280 -8.70 19.68 11.22
C PHE A 280 -9.06 19.01 9.88
N VAL A 281 -9.53 19.80 8.91
CA VAL A 281 -9.91 19.33 7.57
C VAL A 281 -9.10 20.10 6.53
N PRO A 282 -8.43 19.41 5.58
CA PRO A 282 -7.75 20.11 4.49
C PRO A 282 -8.70 21.00 3.68
N GLU A 283 -8.22 22.12 3.13
CA GLU A 283 -9.04 23.07 2.35
C GLU A 283 -9.78 22.42 1.17
N GLN A 284 -9.19 21.40 0.55
CA GLN A 284 -9.81 20.64 -0.56
C GLN A 284 -10.95 19.70 -0.12
N ASP A 285 -11.11 19.50 1.19
CA ASP A 285 -11.92 18.48 1.83
C ASP A 285 -13.06 19.08 2.68
N VAL A 286 -13.39 20.37 2.47
CA VAL A 286 -14.44 21.12 3.21
C VAL A 286 -15.82 20.43 3.20
N HIS A 287 -16.12 19.62 2.18
CA HIS A 287 -17.34 18.81 2.13
C HIS A 287 -17.48 17.83 3.32
N PHE A 288 -16.39 17.45 4.01
CA PHE A 288 -16.49 16.67 5.24
C PHE A 288 -17.02 17.50 6.42
N LEU A 289 -16.74 18.81 6.48
CA LEU A 289 -17.37 19.70 7.47
C LEU A 289 -18.88 19.82 7.23
N TYR A 290 -19.28 19.93 5.96
CA TYR A 290 -20.69 19.87 5.57
C TYR A 290 -21.35 18.58 6.04
N ILE A 291 -20.74 17.42 5.75
CA ILE A 291 -21.27 16.12 6.13
C ILE A 291 -21.33 15.97 7.65
N TRP A 292 -20.34 16.48 8.40
CA TRP A 292 -20.39 16.48 9.86
C TRP A 292 -21.59 17.28 10.36
N ALA A 293 -21.77 18.51 9.90
CA ALA A 293 -22.92 19.34 10.28
C ALA A 293 -24.26 18.67 9.93
N LEU A 294 -24.31 17.97 8.79
CA LEU A 294 -25.49 17.24 8.34
C LEU A 294 -25.78 16.02 9.23
N ILE A 295 -24.77 15.20 9.57
CA ILE A 295 -24.90 14.06 10.46
C ILE A 295 -25.35 14.49 11.86
N ASP A 296 -24.84 15.62 12.36
CA ASP A 296 -25.22 16.19 13.66
C ASP A 296 -26.68 16.67 13.65
N LYS A 297 -27.06 17.50 12.67
CA LYS A 297 -28.42 18.04 12.52
C LYS A 297 -29.49 16.95 12.45
N TYR A 298 -29.21 15.86 11.74
CA TYR A 298 -30.14 14.74 11.58
C TYR A 298 -29.95 13.64 12.64
N GLN A 299 -29.18 13.90 13.71
CA GLN A 299 -28.93 13.00 14.84
C GLN A 299 -28.41 11.62 14.41
N LEU A 300 -27.69 11.58 13.29
CA LEU A 300 -27.13 10.35 12.74
C LEU A 300 -25.84 9.94 13.45
N LEU A 301 -25.22 10.82 14.24
CA LEU A 301 -23.95 10.58 14.94
C LEU A 301 -23.93 9.23 15.66
N LYS A 302 -24.94 8.90 16.47
CA LYS A 302 -25.01 7.65 17.25
C LYS A 302 -25.05 6.40 16.37
N THR A 303 -25.66 6.51 15.19
CA THR A 303 -25.73 5.38 14.26
C THR A 303 -24.53 5.32 13.33
N CYS A 304 -23.87 6.46 13.05
CA CYS A 304 -22.66 6.54 12.25
C CYS A 304 -21.41 6.15 13.06
N MET A 305 -21.34 6.56 14.32
CA MET A 305 -20.13 6.52 15.13
C MET A 305 -20.36 5.56 16.29
N GLN A 306 -19.79 4.35 16.19
CA GLN A 306 -19.62 3.49 17.36
C GLN A 306 -18.61 4.18 18.28
N VAL A 307 -19.11 4.99 19.21
CA VAL A 307 -18.28 5.54 20.28
C VAL A 307 -17.86 4.34 21.14
N ASN A 308 -16.58 3.99 21.12
CA ASN A 308 -15.99 3.12 22.13
C ASN A 308 -16.03 3.89 23.45
N VAL A 309 -17.20 3.89 24.11
CA VAL A 309 -17.33 4.45 25.44
C VAL A 309 -16.44 3.60 26.35
N GLN A 310 -15.41 4.22 26.90
CA GLN A 310 -14.44 3.60 27.82
C GLN A 310 -15.14 3.03 29.09
N GLU A 311 -16.40 3.37 29.33
CA GLU A 311 -17.27 2.80 30.37
C GLU A 311 -17.71 1.35 30.10
N PHE A 312 -17.50 0.82 28.89
CA PHE A 312 -17.65 -0.60 28.57
C PHE A 312 -16.31 -1.35 28.59
N ALA A 313 -15.31 -0.84 29.32
CA ALA A 313 -14.15 -1.65 29.69
C ALA A 313 -14.66 -2.82 30.55
N ALA A 314 -14.65 -4.02 29.96
CA ALA A 314 -15.12 -5.26 30.55
C ALA A 314 -14.45 -5.53 31.90
N GLY A 315 -15.12 -5.16 32.99
CA GLY A 315 -14.99 -5.84 34.27
C GLY A 315 -15.60 -7.22 34.11
N ASN A 316 -14.73 -8.20 33.87
CA ASN A 316 -15.03 -9.62 33.64
C ASN A 316 -15.53 -9.95 32.22
N GLY A 317 -14.68 -10.64 31.48
CA GLY A 317 -15.02 -11.23 30.20
C GLY A 317 -16.12 -12.28 30.34
N ALA A 318 -16.97 -12.31 29.31
CA ALA A 318 -18.09 -13.22 29.10
C ALA A 318 -19.45 -12.76 29.66
N ASP A 319 -19.94 -11.60 29.20
CA ASP A 319 -21.33 -11.53 28.75
C ASP A 319 -21.54 -10.38 27.73
N GLY A 320 -22.25 -10.66 26.63
CA GLY A 320 -22.85 -9.61 25.78
C GLY A 320 -22.04 -8.93 24.66
N VAL A 321 -20.84 -9.40 24.28
CA VAL A 321 -20.11 -8.81 23.12
C VAL A 321 -20.46 -9.54 21.82
N HIS A 322 -21.21 -8.90 20.93
CA HIS A 322 -21.25 -9.31 19.52
C HIS A 322 -19.89 -9.05 18.87
N ARG A 323 -19.08 -10.10 18.76
CA ARG A 323 -17.88 -10.12 17.94
C ARG A 323 -18.30 -10.26 16.47
N LEU A 324 -18.13 -9.20 15.68
CA LEU A 324 -18.32 -9.21 14.23
C LEU A 324 -17.04 -9.58 13.45
N PHE A 325 -15.95 -9.96 14.14
CA PHE A 325 -14.75 -10.47 13.50
C PHE A 325 -14.43 -11.86 14.03
N ASP A 326 -14.80 -12.88 13.25
CA ASP A 326 -14.22 -14.21 13.37
C ASP A 326 -12.95 -14.25 12.52
N SER A 327 -11.81 -13.95 13.13
CA SER A 327 -10.51 -14.34 12.60
C SER A 327 -10.01 -15.54 13.40
N GLY A 328 -10.29 -16.73 12.87
CA GLY A 328 -9.88 -17.98 13.47
C GLY A 328 -8.36 -18.08 13.70
N ARG A 329 -8.04 -18.57 14.91
CA ARG A 329 -6.77 -19.19 15.37
C ARG A 329 -5.50 -18.34 15.31
N PHE A 330 -5.03 -17.91 16.48
CA PHE A 330 -3.80 -18.49 17.06
C PHE A 330 -3.73 -18.23 18.57
N GLU A 331 -3.17 -19.22 19.27
CA GLU A 331 -3.15 -19.36 20.73
C GLU A 331 -2.31 -18.30 21.46
N ALA A 332 -2.67 -18.14 22.73
CA ALA A 332 -2.10 -17.25 23.72
C ALA A 332 -0.60 -17.43 23.95
N ARG A 333 0.08 -16.31 24.25
CA ARG A 333 1.08 -16.23 25.33
C ARG A 333 1.24 -14.78 25.78
N GLN A 334 0.96 -14.57 27.07
CA GLN A 334 1.25 -13.38 27.88
C GLN A 334 2.77 -13.14 27.99
N THR A 335 3.18 -11.87 28.04
CA THR A 335 3.73 -11.18 29.24
C THR A 335 4.31 -9.79 28.86
N ASP A 336 3.73 -8.76 29.48
CA ASP A 336 4.30 -7.61 30.22
C ASP A 336 5.34 -6.63 29.61
N ASP A 337 4.92 -5.36 29.61
CA ASP A 337 5.60 -4.09 30.00
C ASP A 337 6.91 -3.64 29.34
N GLU A 338 6.89 -2.56 28.54
CA GLU A 338 6.98 -1.13 28.96
C GLU A 338 7.23 -0.18 27.76
N ASP A 339 6.81 1.08 27.94
CA ASP A 339 6.79 2.29 27.10
C ASP A 339 7.87 2.49 26.00
N ASP A 340 7.47 2.93 24.80
CA ASP A 340 7.24 4.35 24.47
C ASP A 340 7.40 4.60 22.96
N GLY A 341 6.54 5.44 22.40
CA GLY A 341 6.88 6.23 21.21
C GLY A 341 6.27 5.84 19.87
N VAL A 342 5.28 6.66 19.49
CA VAL A 342 5.19 7.32 18.17
C VAL A 342 4.61 6.51 17.00
N LEU A 343 3.51 7.06 16.47
CA LEU A 343 3.01 7.03 15.09
C LEU A 343 2.83 5.64 14.44
N TRP A 344 1.65 5.37 13.88
CA TRP A 344 1.50 5.40 12.43
C TRP A 344 0.10 4.98 11.98
N ARG A 345 -0.22 5.57 10.83
CA ARG A 345 -1.30 5.34 9.90
C ARG A 345 -1.82 3.90 9.86
N GLY A 346 -3.16 3.82 9.85
CA GLY A 346 -3.92 2.66 9.45
C GLY A 346 -3.52 2.15 8.06
N SER A 347 -3.29 0.85 8.02
CA SER A 347 -3.25 -0.05 6.86
C SER A 347 -4.63 -0.71 6.76
N LYS A 348 -5.14 -1.22 5.63
CA LYS A 348 -4.54 -1.97 4.51
C LYS A 348 -5.58 -1.93 3.36
N GLN A 349 -5.21 -2.05 2.08
CA GLN A 349 -4.84 -3.34 1.50
C GLN A 349 -3.93 -3.21 0.25
N GLN A 350 -2.88 -4.03 0.27
CA GLN A 350 -1.99 -4.51 -0.81
C GLN A 350 -1.15 -3.50 -1.64
N ARG A 351 0.08 -3.25 -1.17
CA ARG A 351 1.25 -2.93 -2.00
C ARG A 351 2.45 -3.78 -1.61
N SER A 352 2.75 -4.79 -2.44
CA SER A 352 4.02 -5.54 -2.42
C SER A 352 5.12 -4.70 -3.08
N GLY A 353 6.01 -4.13 -2.29
CA GLY A 353 7.21 -3.43 -2.79
C GLY A 353 7.92 -2.56 -1.75
N GLY A 354 7.20 -1.94 -0.82
CA GLY A 354 7.77 -1.09 0.24
C GLY A 354 8.14 -1.83 1.53
N VAL A 355 7.36 -2.87 1.90
CA VAL A 355 7.53 -3.61 3.16
C VAL A 355 8.85 -4.37 3.20
N VAL A 356 9.34 -4.88 2.06
CA VAL A 356 10.62 -5.60 2.00
C VAL A 356 11.80 -4.69 2.32
N GLN A 357 11.70 -3.37 2.07
CA GLN A 357 12.79 -2.43 2.32
C GLN A 357 12.85 -1.97 3.77
N GLN A 358 11.71 -1.71 4.41
CA GLN A 358 11.65 -1.39 5.85
C GLN A 358 11.96 -2.61 6.73
N GLN A 359 11.47 -3.80 6.38
CA GLN A 359 11.82 -5.04 7.09
C GLN A 359 13.33 -5.32 6.99
N ARG A 360 13.95 -5.11 5.81
CA ARG A 360 15.40 -5.26 5.64
C ARG A 360 16.22 -4.26 6.43
N LEU A 361 15.75 -3.01 6.57
CA LEU A 361 16.43 -2.02 7.40
C LEU A 361 16.38 -2.41 8.88
N HIS A 362 15.20 -2.80 9.37
CA HIS A 362 15.03 -3.28 10.74
C HIS A 362 15.83 -4.56 11.02
N ASP A 363 15.85 -5.52 10.08
CA ASP A 363 16.65 -6.74 10.19
C ASP A 363 18.16 -6.45 10.17
N ASN A 364 18.60 -5.44 9.43
CA ASN A 364 20.00 -5.02 9.40
C ASN A 364 20.41 -4.30 10.68
N GLU A 365 19.52 -3.48 11.26
CA GLU A 365 19.72 -2.85 12.57
C GLU A 365 19.80 -3.91 13.68
N MET A 366 18.89 -4.88 13.69
CA MET A 366 18.92 -5.99 14.64
C MET A 366 20.18 -6.86 14.49
N LYS A 367 20.67 -7.06 13.27
CA LYS A 367 21.96 -7.75 13.03
C LYS A 367 23.16 -6.92 13.52
N ALA A 368 23.14 -5.61 13.32
CA ALA A 368 24.19 -4.72 13.82
C ALA A 368 24.21 -4.68 15.35
N GLN A 369 23.04 -4.65 15.99
CA GLN A 369 22.91 -4.66 17.45
C GLN A 369 23.41 -5.98 18.05
N ARG A 370 22.98 -7.12 17.51
CA ARG A 370 23.50 -8.45 17.92
C ARG A 370 25.02 -8.58 17.75
N LYS A 371 25.60 -7.91 16.75
CA LYS A 371 27.05 -7.89 16.54
C LYS A 371 27.77 -7.05 17.61
N LYS A 372 27.22 -5.88 17.97
CA LYS A 372 27.71 -5.06 19.08
C LYS A 372 27.65 -5.81 20.41
N ASP A 373 26.54 -6.50 20.68
CA ASP A 373 26.37 -7.27 21.93
C ASP A 373 27.38 -8.43 22.02
N ARG A 374 27.65 -9.11 20.91
CA ARG A 374 28.69 -10.16 20.84
C ARG A 374 30.10 -9.61 21.09
N LEU A 375 30.44 -8.44 20.55
CA LEU A 375 31.72 -7.78 20.80
C LEU A 375 31.82 -7.36 22.28
N PHE A 376 30.74 -6.86 22.86
CA PHE A 376 30.68 -6.48 24.27
C PHE A 376 30.86 -7.68 25.20
N GLN A 377 30.17 -8.80 24.95
CA GLN A 377 30.36 -10.05 25.70
C GLN A 377 31.78 -10.59 25.57
N LYS A 378 32.37 -10.55 24.37
CA LYS A 378 33.77 -10.95 24.17
C LYS A 378 34.73 -10.06 24.95
N ARG A 379 34.49 -8.75 25.00
CA ARG A 379 35.30 -7.81 25.79
C ARG A 379 35.21 -8.11 27.29
N GLN A 380 34.02 -8.39 27.81
CA GLN A 380 33.86 -8.82 29.20
C GLN A 380 34.55 -10.16 29.49
N SER A 381 34.49 -11.12 28.56
CA SER A 381 35.22 -12.39 28.73
C SER A 381 36.74 -12.20 28.71
N LEU A 382 37.25 -11.28 27.89
CA LEU A 382 38.67 -10.92 27.84
C LEU A 382 39.11 -10.17 29.09
N GLU A 383 38.25 -9.37 29.72
CA GLU A 383 38.57 -8.73 30.99
C GLU A 383 38.79 -9.76 32.11
N LYS A 384 38.06 -10.87 32.08
CA LYS A 384 38.18 -11.98 33.03
C LYS A 384 39.39 -12.89 32.79
N THR A 385 40.08 -12.79 31.65
CA THR A 385 41.32 -13.56 31.43
C THR A 385 42.53 -12.87 32.07
N SER A 386 43.53 -13.65 32.48
CA SER A 386 44.79 -13.16 33.06
C SER A 386 45.75 -12.54 32.02
N LEU A 387 45.28 -12.24 30.81
CA LEU A 387 46.08 -11.66 29.73
C LEU A 387 46.58 -10.24 30.08
N SER A 388 47.76 -9.89 29.57
CA SER A 388 48.29 -8.53 29.69
C SER A 388 47.39 -7.51 28.98
N ARG A 389 47.30 -6.29 29.53
CA ARG A 389 46.52 -5.19 28.93
C ARG A 389 46.91 -4.91 27.47
N LYS A 390 48.19 -5.11 27.13
CA LYS A 390 48.70 -4.91 25.76
C LYS A 390 48.13 -5.96 24.80
N ASP A 391 48.07 -7.22 25.22
CA ASP A 391 47.58 -8.32 24.38
C ASP A 391 46.07 -8.28 24.21
N LYS A 392 45.32 -7.89 25.26
CA LYS A 392 43.87 -7.65 25.16
C LYS A 392 43.56 -6.57 24.13
N ARG A 393 44.36 -5.50 24.08
CA ARG A 393 44.19 -4.39 23.12
C ARG A 393 44.49 -4.83 21.69
N THR A 394 45.57 -5.59 21.47
CA THR A 394 45.90 -6.14 20.15
C THR A 394 44.81 -7.08 19.63
N TYR A 395 44.27 -7.94 20.50
CA TYR A 395 43.22 -8.89 20.14
C TYR A 395 41.89 -8.21 19.79
N LEU A 396 41.52 -7.16 20.52
CA LEU A 396 40.33 -6.35 20.20
C LEU A 396 40.48 -5.55 18.90
N CYS A 397 41.69 -5.05 18.59
CA CYS A 397 41.98 -4.38 17.32
C CYS A 397 41.83 -5.32 16.13
N GLN A 398 42.40 -6.54 16.21
CA GLN A 398 42.29 -7.54 15.14
C GLN A 398 40.85 -8.03 14.91
N LEU A 399 40.02 -8.04 15.97
CA LEU A 399 38.60 -8.34 15.86
C LEU A 399 37.81 -7.20 15.20
N GLY A 400 38.14 -5.95 15.51
CA GLY A 400 37.54 -4.77 14.85
C GLY A 400 37.86 -4.70 13.36
N GLU A 401 39.12 -4.91 12.97
CA GLU A 401 39.57 -4.85 11.57
C GLU A 401 38.96 -5.96 10.69
N ARG A 402 38.79 -7.17 11.23
CA ARG A 402 38.08 -8.25 10.51
C ARG A 402 36.60 -7.92 10.30
N GLU A 403 35.99 -7.21 11.25
CA GLU A 403 34.55 -6.92 11.24
C GLU A 403 34.16 -5.63 10.51
N GLU A 404 35.05 -4.64 10.40
CA GLU A 404 34.88 -3.38 9.64
C GLU A 404 35.02 -3.57 8.12
N SER A 405 35.80 -4.56 7.67
CA SER A 405 35.93 -4.90 6.24
C SER A 405 34.60 -5.26 5.55
N GLY A 406 33.57 -5.64 6.34
CA GLY A 406 32.20 -5.90 5.87
C GLY A 406 31.25 -4.70 5.97
N VAL A 407 31.52 -3.70 6.82
CA VAL A 407 30.62 -2.56 7.08
C VAL A 407 30.96 -1.37 6.18
N GLY A 408 32.24 -1.14 5.88
CA GLY A 408 32.67 -0.04 4.99
C GLY A 408 32.07 -0.08 3.58
N LYS A 409 31.68 -1.27 3.09
CA LYS A 409 30.96 -1.42 1.81
C LYS A 409 29.49 -0.96 1.89
N VAL A 410 28.84 -1.06 3.04
CA VAL A 410 27.43 -0.65 3.22
C VAL A 410 27.33 0.87 3.39
N GLU A 411 28.30 1.47 4.07
CA GLU A 411 28.36 2.92 4.30
C GLU A 411 28.74 3.70 3.02
N GLN A 412 29.62 3.13 2.17
CA GLN A 412 29.91 3.68 0.83
C GLN A 412 28.67 3.67 -0.08
N VAL A 413 27.85 2.62 -0.01
CA VAL A 413 26.61 2.52 -0.80
C VAL A 413 25.56 3.54 -0.32
N MET A 414 25.45 3.78 0.99
CA MET A 414 24.55 4.82 1.53
C MET A 414 25.00 6.25 1.20
N ARG A 415 26.31 6.54 1.25
CA ARG A 415 26.83 7.87 0.84
C ARG A 415 26.62 8.15 -0.64
N ALA A 416 26.80 7.14 -1.51
CA ALA A 416 26.53 7.28 -2.94
C ALA A 416 25.05 7.56 -3.23
N GLN A 417 24.13 6.88 -2.52
CA GLN A 417 22.69 7.08 -2.66
C GLN A 417 22.18 8.44 -2.11
N LEU A 418 22.87 9.02 -1.14
CA LEU A 418 22.56 10.37 -0.62
C LEU A 418 23.06 11.49 -1.54
N LEU A 419 24.22 11.31 -2.19
CA LEU A 419 24.75 12.29 -3.15
C LEU A 419 23.92 12.36 -4.46
N GLU A 420 23.35 11.25 -4.92
CA GLU A 420 22.42 11.24 -6.06
C GLU A 420 21.09 11.96 -5.75
N ARG A 421 20.66 12.02 -4.49
CA ARG A 421 19.45 12.76 -4.10
C ARG A 421 19.67 14.28 -4.04
N CYS A 422 20.86 14.74 -3.68
CA CYS A 422 21.14 16.18 -3.57
C CYS A 422 21.39 16.86 -4.93
N ASN A 423 21.90 16.13 -5.94
CA ASN A 423 22.19 16.71 -7.26
C ASN A 423 20.99 16.71 -8.23
N GLY A 424 19.85 16.13 -7.85
CA GLY A 424 18.65 16.04 -8.71
C GLY A 424 17.65 17.19 -8.58
N GLN A 425 17.89 18.18 -7.70
CA GLN A 425 16.94 19.27 -7.42
C GLN A 425 17.30 20.64 -8.01
N SER A 426 18.34 20.74 -8.84
CA SER A 426 18.79 22.02 -9.40
C SER A 426 18.87 22.06 -10.93
N TYR A 427 17.82 21.63 -11.64
CA TYR A 427 17.59 22.07 -13.02
C TYR A 427 16.08 22.04 -13.31
N GLY A 428 15.44 23.21 -13.28
CA GLY A 428 14.03 23.32 -13.63
C GLY A 428 13.32 24.58 -13.11
N ARG A 429 13.89 25.77 -13.28
CA ARG A 429 13.14 27.03 -13.41
C ARG A 429 13.86 27.93 -14.42
N ASN A 430 13.25 28.05 -15.60
CA ASN A 430 13.23 29.31 -16.33
C ASN A 430 12.26 30.25 -15.61
#